data_AF-A0A9D1C1F6-F1
#
_entry.id   AF-A0A9D1C1F6-F1
#
_cell.length_a   1.000
_cell.length_b   1.000
_cell.length_c   1.000
_cell.angle_alpha   90.00
_cell.angle_beta   90.00
_cell.angle_gamma   90.00
#
_symmetry.space_group_name_H-M   'P 1'
#
loop_
_entity.id
_entity.type
_entity.pdbx_description
1 polymer ?
#
loop_
_entity_poly.entity_id
_entity_poly.type
_entity_poly.pdbx_seq_one_letter_code
_entity_poly.pdbx_strand_id
1 'polypeptide(L)' 'SRETGGTGLGLSIVKHSAEFHNAKIRLMSKPGKGTTITVIFSREQ' A
#
# COMPACT_ATOMS: atom_id res chain seq x y z
N SER A 1 -9.10 13.13 -22.64
CA SER A 1 -7.92 13.22 -21.77
C SER A 1 -8.28 12.87 -20.33
N ARG A 2 -8.04 11.62 -19.92
CA ARG A 2 -7.89 11.27 -18.50
C ARG A 2 -6.56 10.53 -18.36
N GLU A 3 -5.48 11.24 -18.64
CA GLU A 3 -4.13 10.87 -18.18
C GLU A 3 -4.00 11.27 -16.71
N THR A 4 -4.83 10.69 -15.85
CA THR A 4 -4.64 10.83 -14.40
C THR A 4 -4.26 9.48 -13.85
N GLY A 5 -3.14 8.94 -14.35
CA GLY A 5 -2.32 8.11 -13.49
C GLY A 5 -1.84 9.04 -12.39
N GLY A 6 -2.39 8.91 -11.18
CA GLY A 6 -1.99 9.75 -10.05
C GLY A 6 -0.47 9.71 -9.87
N THR A 7 0.07 10.67 -9.13
CA THR A 7 1.53 10.84 -8.93
C THR A 7 2.25 9.64 -8.28
N GLY A 8 1.53 8.55 -7.95
CA GLY A 8 2.09 7.36 -7.32
C GLY A 8 2.46 7.55 -5.85
N LEU A 9 2.27 8.74 -5.29
CA LEU A 9 2.73 9.09 -3.94
C LEU A 9 1.97 8.38 -2.81
N GLY A 10 0.72 7.97 -3.04
CA GLY A 10 -0.10 7.37 -1.98
C GLY A 10 0.53 6.10 -1.38
N LEU A 11 0.93 5.15 -2.22
CA LEU A 11 1.52 3.90 -1.74
C LEU A 11 2.97 4.08 -1.25
N SER A 12 3.72 5.04 -1.82
CA SER A 12 5.10 5.29 -1.35
C SER A 12 5.12 5.88 0.05
N ILE A 13 4.19 6.77 0.39
CA ILE A 13 4.03 7.32 1.75
C ILE A 13 3.68 6.19 2.73
N VAL A 14 2.66 5.37 2.41
CA VAL A 14 2.25 4.24 3.27
C VAL A 14 3.38 3.23 3.46
N LYS A 15 4.15 2.95 2.40
CA LYS A 15 5.30 2.05 2.48
C LYS A 15 6.35 2.56 3.46
N HIS A 16 6.71 3.83 3.36
CA HIS A 16 7.70 4.43 4.24
C HIS A 16 7.25 4.41 5.71
N SER A 17 5.99 4.76 5.99
CA SER A 17 5.43 4.68 7.34
C SER A 17 5.40 3.25 7.87
N ALA A 18 5.01 2.27 7.05
CA ALA A 18 5.01 0.87 7.46
C ALA A 18 6.43 0.36 7.77
N GLU A 19 7.43 0.72 6.96
CA GLU A 19 8.84 0.39 7.22
C GLU A 19 9.34 0.98 8.54
N PHE A 20 8.99 2.23 8.84
CA PHE A 20 9.29 2.86 10.13
C PHE A 20 8.70 2.09 11.32
N HIS A 21 7.48 1.57 11.15
CA HIS A 21 6.80 0.71 12.11
C HIS A 21 7.11 -0.78 11.94
N ASN A 22 8.22 -1.18 11.30
CA ASN A 22 8.59 -2.58 11.03
C ASN A 22 7.41 -3.48 10.56
N ALA A 23 6.46 -2.88 9.86
CA ALA A 23 5.22 -3.49 9.45
C ALA A 23 5.37 -4.09 8.05
N LYS A 24 4.68 -5.20 7.80
CA LYS A 24 4.69 -5.87 6.49
C LYS A 24 3.52 -5.39 5.64
N ILE A 25 3.78 -5.11 4.37
CA ILE A 25 2.74 -4.77 3.39
C ILE A 25 2.51 -5.96 2.45
N ARG A 26 1.24 -6.31 2.21
CA ARG A 26 0.81 -7.26 1.19
C ARG A 26 -0.17 -6.60 0.24
N LEU A 27 -0.03 -6.86 -1.06
CA LEU A 27 -0.93 -6.35 -2.09
C LEU A 27 -1.48 -7.52 -2.91
N MET A 28 -2.79 -7.52 -3.11
CA MET A 28 -3.49 -8.45 -3.97
C MET A 28 -4.40 -7.65 -4.91
N SER A 29 -4.23 -7.80 -6.21
CA SER A 29 -5.10 -7.15 -7.19
C SER A 29 -5.53 -8.16 -8.24
N LYS A 30 -6.80 -8.07 -8.65
CA LYS A 30 -7.32 -8.82 -9.78
C LYS A 30 -8.15 -7.88 -10.68
N PRO A 31 -7.85 -7.82 -11.99
CA PRO A 31 -8.62 -6.99 -12.93
C PRO A 31 -10.12 -7.28 -12.82
N GLY A 32 -10.92 -6.21 -12.74
CA GLY A 32 -12.38 -6.30 -12.60
C GLY A 32 -12.89 -6.81 -11.24
N LYS A 33 -12.01 -7.09 -10.26
CA LYS A 33 -12.37 -7.46 -8.88
C LYS A 33 -11.89 -6.44 -7.85
N GLY A 34 -10.93 -5.59 -8.22
CA GLY A 34 -10.38 -4.56 -7.36
C GLY A 34 -9.03 -4.96 -6.77
N THR A 35 -8.58 -4.13 -5.83
CA THR A 35 -7.27 -4.25 -5.18
C THR A 35 -7.45 -4.22 -3.67
N THR A 36 -6.78 -5.13 -2.98
CA THR A 36 -6.68 -5.18 -1.52
C THR A 36 -5.24 -4.93 -1.12
N ILE A 37 -5.04 -4.03 -0.17
CA ILE A 37 -3.73 -3.73 0.43
C ILE A 37 -3.87 -4.01 1.93
N THR A 38 -2.98 -4.83 2.47
CA THR A 38 -2.96 -5.20 3.89
C THR A 38 -1.66 -4.71 4.50
N VAL A 39 -1.74 -4.00 5.63
CA VAL A 39 -0.60 -3.60 6.46
C VAL A 39 -0.66 -4.41 7.75
N ILE A 40 0.44 -5.09 8.09
CA ILE A 40 0.52 -6.04 9.19
C ILE A 40 1.54 -5.54 10.20
N PHE A 41 1.06 -5.14 11.37
CA PHE A 41 1.89 -4.71 12.50
C PHE A 41 2.14 -5.88 13.45
N SER A 42 3.37 -6.04 13.91
CA SER A 42 3.72 -7.01 14.96
C SER A 42 3.32 -6.46 16.33
N ARG A 43 2.91 -7.32 17.27
CA ARG A 43 2.47 -6.89 18.61
C ARG A 43 3.59 -6.43 19.55
N GLU A 44 4.85 -6.57 19.15
CA GLU A 44 6.03 -6.29 19.99
C GLU A 44 6.69 -4.97 19.59
N GLN A 45 5.97 -3.86 19.72
CA GLN A 45 6.52 -2.49 19.58
C GLN A 45 6.19 -1.65 20.81
#